data_AF-A0A0F9EKH0-F1
#
_entry.id   AF-A0A0F9EKH0-F1
#
_cell.length_a   1.000
_cell.length_b   1.000
_cell.length_c   1.000
_cell.angle_alpha   90.00
_cell.angle_beta   90.00
_cell.angle_gamma   90.00
#
_symmetry.space_group_name_H-M   'P 1'
#
loop_
_entity.id
_entity.type
_entity.pdbx_description
1 polymer ?
#
loop_
_entity_poly.entity_id
_entity_poly.type
_entity_poly.pdbx_seq_one_letter_code
_entity_poly.pdbx_strand_id
1 'polypeptide(L)'
;KIVQIAKRTAGLRTVALETVGFQLSLLQGMRRRYHLPFKEIPYRTKKNVQTKVLGMDRDKTGRALYLDALFASGKLFIRKDHPLLDGVSLEDELCSFSPTDSHRNDDRMDAFTIACVMAESLVAGGNYEVSLRGF
;
A
#
# COMPACT_ATOMS: atom_id res chain seq x y z
N LYS A 1 -13.50 2.63 13.26
CA LYS A 1 -13.94 3.14 11.93
C LYS A 1 -13.48 2.24 10.77
N ILE A 2 -12.19 1.95 10.59
CA ILE A 2 -11.67 1.09 9.50
C ILE A 2 -12.39 -0.27 9.39
N VAL A 3 -12.61 -0.98 10.50
CA VAL A 3 -13.32 -2.27 10.49
C VAL A 3 -14.75 -2.15 9.99
N GLN A 4 -15.46 -1.08 10.38
CA GLN A 4 -16.84 -0.86 9.93
C GLN A 4 -16.88 -0.52 8.44
N ILE A 5 -15.92 0.26 7.94
CA ILE A 5 -15.77 0.56 6.52
C ILE A 5 -15.49 -0.75 5.76
N ALA A 6 -14.48 -1.51 6.21
CA ALA A 6 -14.11 -2.78 5.60
C ALA A 6 -15.29 -3.78 5.53
N LYS A 7 -16.06 -3.91 6.61
CA LYS A 7 -17.25 -4.79 6.63
C LYS A 7 -18.41 -4.30 5.75
N ARG A 8 -18.48 -2.99 5.44
CA ARG A 8 -19.49 -2.41 4.55
C ARG A 8 -19.08 -2.43 3.08
N THR A 9 -17.78 -2.56 2.79
CA THR A 9 -17.27 -2.63 1.42
C THR A 9 -17.62 -3.98 0.79
N ALA A 10 -18.63 -4.00 -0.06
CA ALA A 10 -18.97 -5.17 -0.85
C ALA A 10 -17.79 -5.56 -1.76
N GLY A 11 -17.46 -6.85 -1.81
CA GLY A 11 -16.37 -7.37 -2.63
C GLY A 11 -14.96 -7.10 -2.10
N LEU A 12 -14.80 -6.71 -0.83
CA LEU A 12 -13.48 -6.54 -0.21
C LEU A 12 -12.66 -7.84 -0.25
N ARG A 13 -11.58 -7.85 -1.02
CA ARG A 13 -10.70 -9.03 -1.17
C ARG A 13 -9.59 -9.09 -0.12
N THR A 14 -9.01 -7.95 0.22
CA THR A 14 -7.83 -7.86 1.11
C THR A 14 -7.76 -6.47 1.72
N VAL A 15 -7.20 -6.36 2.92
CA VAL A 15 -6.82 -5.09 3.55
C VAL A 15 -5.31 -5.10 3.75
N ALA A 16 -4.61 -4.10 3.26
CA ALA A 16 -3.17 -3.96 3.45
C ALA A 16 -2.85 -2.81 4.39
N LEU A 17 -1.77 -2.98 5.15
CA LEU A 17 -1.12 -1.90 5.89
C LEU A 17 0.38 -2.00 5.62
N GLU A 18 1.03 -0.84 5.47
CA GLU A 18 2.47 -0.73 5.60
C GLU A 18 2.86 -1.19 7.00
N THR A 19 3.84 -2.09 7.11
CA THR A 19 4.26 -2.63 8.40
C THR A 19 5.62 -2.11 8.81
N VAL A 20 5.61 -1.20 9.79
CA VAL A 20 6.77 -0.90 10.63
C VAL A 20 6.38 -1.00 12.10
N GLY A 21 7.09 -1.84 12.86
CA GLY A 21 6.99 -1.90 14.33
C GLY A 21 5.55 -2.04 14.86
N PHE A 22 5.05 -0.99 15.54
CA PHE A 22 3.75 -0.95 16.21
C PHE A 22 2.55 -1.30 15.31
N GLN A 23 2.64 -1.06 14.00
CA GLN A 23 1.57 -1.37 13.05
C GLN A 23 1.35 -2.89 12.88
N LEU A 24 2.38 -3.71 13.10
CA LEU A 24 2.28 -5.17 12.99
C LEU A 24 1.43 -5.78 14.10
N SER A 25 1.63 -5.35 15.35
CA SER A 25 0.83 -5.84 16.49
C SER A 25 -0.62 -5.39 16.38
N LEU A 26 -0.86 -4.17 15.88
CA LEU A 26 -2.20 -3.68 15.55
C LEU A 26 -2.86 -4.56 14.48
N LEU A 27 -2.17 -4.85 13.39
CA LEU A 27 -2.69 -5.68 12.29
C LEU A 27 -2.99 -7.11 12.75
N GLN A 28 -2.10 -7.73 13.52
CA GLN A 28 -2.35 -9.05 14.11
C GLN A 28 -3.56 -9.02 15.04
N GLY A 29 -3.67 -7.99 15.87
CA GLY A 29 -4.81 -7.79 16.77
C GLY A 29 -6.13 -7.58 16.01
N MET A 30 -6.11 -6.88 14.87
CA MET A 30 -7.30 -6.68 14.04
C MET A 30 -7.68 -7.95 13.26
N ARG A 31 -6.69 -8.70 12.76
CA ARG A 31 -6.91 -10.00 12.10
C ARG A 31 -7.57 -10.99 13.06
N ARG A 32 -7.09 -11.08 14.30
CA ARG A 32 -7.65 -11.96 15.34
C ARG A 32 -9.06 -11.53 15.76
N ARG A 33 -9.28 -10.23 16.02
CA ARG A 33 -10.55 -9.72 16.57
C ARG A 33 -11.66 -9.57 15.55
N TYR A 34 -11.33 -9.32 14.28
CA TYR A 34 -12.31 -8.93 13.27
C TYR A 34 -12.34 -9.83 12.04
N HIS A 35 -11.46 -10.84 11.96
CA HIS A 35 -11.36 -11.80 10.86
C HIS A 35 -11.30 -11.17 9.47
N LEU A 36 -10.72 -9.97 9.36
CA LEU A 36 -10.53 -9.31 8.07
C LEU A 36 -9.32 -9.92 7.33
N PRO A 37 -9.35 -9.98 5.99
CA PRO A 37 -8.28 -10.55 5.17
C PRO A 37 -7.08 -9.60 5.09
N PHE A 38 -6.36 -9.46 6.21
CA PHE A 38 -5.18 -8.60 6.27
C PHE A 38 -3.99 -9.26 5.55
N LYS A 39 -3.35 -8.49 4.67
CA LYS A 39 -2.08 -8.84 4.04
C LYS A 39 -1.01 -7.83 4.45
N GLU A 40 0.14 -8.34 4.81
CA GLU A 40 1.32 -7.54 5.09
C GLU A 40 2.02 -7.17 3.80
N ILE A 41 2.44 -5.90 3.67
CA ILE A 41 3.25 -5.42 2.55
C ILE A 41 4.65 -5.10 3.09
N PRO A 42 5.65 -5.95 2.83
CA PRO A 42 6.98 -5.74 3.36
C PRO A 42 7.69 -4.62 2.60
N TYR A 43 8.68 -4.00 3.25
CA TYR A 43 9.63 -3.17 2.51
C TYR A 43 10.58 -4.01 1.67
N ARG A 44 11.07 -3.38 0.59
CA ARG A 44 12.18 -3.89 -0.19
C ARG A 44 13.44 -3.92 0.67
N THR A 45 14.06 -5.08 0.68
CA THR A 45 15.37 -5.34 1.26
C THR A 45 16.17 -6.11 0.21
N LYS A 46 17.51 -6.08 0.32
CA LYS A 46 18.38 -6.86 -0.60
C LYS A 46 17.92 -8.33 -0.67
N LYS A 47 17.55 -8.91 0.48
CA LYS A 47 17.02 -10.27 0.58
C LYS A 47 15.70 -10.45 -0.19
N ASN A 48 14.72 -9.57 0.03
CA ASN A 48 13.41 -9.67 -0.63
C ASN A 48 13.50 -9.52 -2.15
N VAL A 49 14.38 -8.64 -2.62
CA VAL A 49 14.64 -8.44 -4.05
C VAL A 49 15.23 -9.72 -4.66
N GLN A 50 16.22 -10.34 -4.01
CA GLN A 50 16.82 -11.60 -4.47
C GLN A 50 15.81 -12.74 -4.54
N THR A 51 14.89 -12.82 -3.57
CA THR A 51 13.84 -13.84 -3.52
C THR A 51 12.61 -13.48 -4.35
N LYS A 52 12.67 -12.39 -5.15
CA LYS A 52 11.56 -11.89 -6.00
C LYS A 52 10.26 -11.66 -5.22
N VAL A 53 10.36 -11.30 -3.95
CA VAL A 53 9.21 -10.92 -3.12
C VAL A 53 8.87 -9.47 -3.44
N LEU A 54 7.62 -9.25 -3.88
CA LEU A 54 7.08 -7.90 -4.07
C LEU A 54 7.06 -7.16 -2.72
N GLY A 55 7.59 -5.94 -2.73
CA GLY A 55 7.66 -5.08 -1.57
C GLY A 55 7.73 -3.62 -1.97
N MET A 56 7.51 -2.76 -0.99
CA MET A 56 7.51 -1.30 -1.15
C MET A 56 8.88 -0.70 -0.88
N ASP A 57 9.29 0.30 -1.66
CA ASP A 57 10.54 1.02 -1.37
C ASP A 57 10.43 1.83 -0.06
N ARG A 58 11.53 1.91 0.69
CA ARG A 58 11.54 2.60 2.00
C ARG A 58 11.52 4.12 1.82
N ASP A 59 12.16 4.61 0.77
CA ASP A 59 12.20 6.00 0.41
C ASP A 59 10.95 6.38 -0.40
N LYS A 60 10.40 7.56 -0.12
CA LYS A 60 9.22 8.08 -0.80
C LYS A 60 9.48 8.33 -2.29
N THR A 61 10.72 8.70 -2.64
CA THR A 61 11.14 8.83 -4.04
C THR A 61 10.98 7.51 -4.81
N GLY A 62 11.44 6.39 -4.26
CA GLY A 62 11.26 5.07 -4.87
C GLY A 62 9.79 4.71 -5.09
N ARG A 63 8.91 5.06 -4.14
CA ARG A 63 7.45 4.86 -4.26
C ARG A 63 6.83 5.71 -5.37
N ALA A 64 7.21 6.98 -5.44
CA ALA A 64 6.76 7.89 -6.49
C ALA A 64 7.20 7.41 -7.88
N LEU A 65 8.47 6.99 -8.03
CA LEU A 65 8.98 6.43 -9.28
C LEU A 65 8.26 5.14 -9.69
N TYR A 66 7.90 4.30 -8.72
CA TYR A 66 7.12 3.09 -8.98
C TYR A 66 5.71 3.43 -9.49
N LEU A 67 5.01 4.38 -8.88
CA LEU A 67 3.70 4.84 -9.36
C LEU A 67 3.78 5.47 -10.75
N ASP A 68 4.78 6.32 -11.00
CA ASP A 68 5.02 6.93 -12.30
C ASP A 68 5.20 5.86 -13.39
N ALA A 69 6.00 4.82 -13.12
CA ALA A 69 6.16 3.69 -14.04
C ALA A 69 4.84 2.95 -14.32
N LEU A 70 3.95 2.82 -13.34
CA LEU A 70 2.63 2.21 -13.54
C LEU A 70 1.69 3.09 -14.37
N PHE A 71 1.72 4.41 -14.16
CA PHE A 71 0.98 5.35 -14.99
C PHE A 71 1.50 5.36 -16.43
N ALA A 72 2.81 5.50 -16.62
CA ALA A 72 3.46 5.51 -17.92
C ALA A 72 3.23 4.22 -18.72
N SER A 73 3.16 3.08 -18.04
CA SER A 73 2.88 1.78 -18.68
C SER A 73 1.39 1.48 -18.88
N GLY A 74 0.48 2.38 -18.48
CA GLY A 74 -0.96 2.18 -18.60
C GLY A 74 -1.49 1.03 -17.72
N LYS A 75 -0.81 0.73 -16.61
CA LYS A 75 -1.22 -0.29 -15.64
C LYS A 75 -2.01 0.29 -14.46
N LEU A 76 -1.89 1.60 -14.24
CA LEU A 76 -2.60 2.33 -13.20
C LEU A 76 -3.43 3.45 -13.82
N PHE A 77 -4.68 3.56 -13.38
CA PHE A 77 -5.62 4.58 -13.83
C PHE A 77 -6.30 5.21 -12.62
N ILE A 78 -6.42 6.54 -12.63
CA ILE A 78 -7.21 7.28 -11.65
C ILE A 78 -8.61 7.49 -12.23
N ARG A 79 -9.64 7.34 -11.38
CA ARG A 79 -11.01 7.70 -11.77
C ARG A 79 -11.10 9.21 -11.89
N LYS A 80 -11.62 9.69 -13.02
CA LYS A 80 -11.77 11.12 -13.35
C LYS A 80 -12.45 11.96 -12.25
N ASP A 81 -13.35 11.35 -11.48
CA ASP A 81 -14.13 12.04 -10.44
C ASP A 81 -13.70 11.61 -9.02
N HIS A 82 -12.39 11.51 -8.80
CA HIS A 82 -11.87 11.20 -7.46
C HIS A 82 -12.22 12.35 -6.49
N PRO A 83 -12.79 12.07 -5.31
CA PRO A 83 -13.15 13.14 -4.37
C PRO A 83 -11.92 13.93 -3.93
N LEU A 84 -12.12 15.24 -3.77
CA LEU A 84 -11.15 16.14 -3.17
C LEU A 84 -11.00 15.83 -1.67
N LEU A 85 -9.77 15.94 -1.17
CA LEU A 85 -9.47 15.90 0.26
C LEU A 85 -8.90 17.26 0.65
N ASP A 86 -9.58 17.97 1.55
CA ASP A 86 -9.21 19.33 1.98
C ASP A 86 -9.00 20.32 0.81
N GLY A 87 -9.79 20.15 -0.26
CA GLY A 87 -9.71 20.97 -1.48
C GLY A 87 -8.64 20.52 -2.49
N VAL A 88 -7.85 19.50 -2.17
CA VAL A 88 -6.75 19.00 -3.02
C VAL A 88 -7.19 17.75 -3.78
N SER A 89 -7.03 17.76 -5.11
CA SER A 89 -7.27 16.60 -5.95
C SER A 89 -6.21 15.52 -5.70
N LEU A 90 -6.49 14.27 -6.07
CA LEU A 90 -5.49 13.21 -5.93
C LEU A 90 -4.33 13.47 -6.91
N GLU A 91 -4.66 13.90 -8.12
CA GLU A 91 -3.73 14.24 -9.18
C GLU A 91 -2.76 15.35 -8.75
N ASP A 92 -3.27 16.41 -8.11
CA ASP A 92 -2.42 17.49 -7.61
C ASP A 92 -1.46 17.01 -6.52
N GLU A 93 -1.92 16.16 -5.58
CA GLU A 93 -1.03 15.58 -4.56
C GLU A 93 0.06 14.70 -5.19
N LEU A 94 -0.30 13.85 -6.17
CA LEU A 94 0.66 12.99 -6.86
C LEU A 94 1.67 13.78 -7.70
N CYS A 95 1.21 14.81 -8.42
CA CYS A 95 2.06 15.62 -9.29
C CYS A 95 2.89 16.68 -8.55
N SER A 96 2.58 16.95 -7.28
CA SER A 96 3.31 17.91 -6.46
C SER A 96 4.23 17.29 -5.42
N PHE A 97 4.41 15.96 -5.47
CA PHE A 97 5.38 15.28 -4.64
C PHE A 97 6.78 15.87 -4.86
N SER A 98 7.43 16.23 -3.76
CA SER A 98 8.80 16.70 -3.76
C SER A 98 9.57 16.00 -2.64
N PRO A 99 10.67 15.30 -2.96
CA PRO A 99 11.43 14.54 -1.97
C PRO A 99 12.16 15.45 -0.95
N THR A 100 12.24 16.75 -1.22
CA THR A 100 12.91 17.74 -0.36
C THR A 100 11.94 18.69 0.33
N ASP A 101 10.65 18.67 -0.01
CA ASP A 101 9.66 19.58 0.54
C ASP A 101 8.71 18.82 1.47
N SER A 102 8.96 18.93 2.77
CA SER A 102 8.21 18.22 3.82
C SER A 102 6.80 18.80 4.07
N HIS A 103 6.40 19.87 3.40
CA HIS A 103 5.19 20.63 3.74
C HIS A 103 3.92 20.17 3.02
N ARG A 104 4.01 19.24 2.05
CA ARG A 104 2.84 18.69 1.36
C ARG A 104 2.50 17.29 1.88
N ASN A 105 1.21 17.02 2.06
CA ASN A 105 0.71 15.70 2.42
C ASN A 105 1.05 14.69 1.31
N ASP A 106 1.42 13.48 1.70
CA ASP A 106 1.76 12.39 0.77
C ASP A 106 1.14 11.05 1.17
N ASP A 107 0.21 11.08 2.13
CA ASP A 107 -0.51 9.90 2.62
C ASP A 107 -1.28 9.19 1.51
N ARG A 108 -1.84 9.92 0.53
CA ARG A 108 -2.59 9.28 -0.58
C ARG A 108 -1.64 8.63 -1.58
N MET A 109 -0.45 9.19 -1.77
CA MET A 109 0.61 8.61 -2.60
C MET A 109 1.13 7.30 -1.98
N ASP A 110 1.36 7.28 -0.67
CA ASP A 110 1.71 6.07 0.06
C ASP A 110 0.58 5.03 0.02
N ALA A 111 -0.68 5.44 0.22
CA ALA A 111 -1.83 4.55 0.13
C ALA A 111 -1.99 3.93 -1.27
N PHE A 112 -1.76 4.70 -2.34
CA PHE A 112 -1.77 4.22 -3.72
C PHE A 112 -0.66 3.20 -3.98
N THR A 113 0.54 3.48 -3.47
CA THR A 113 1.68 2.56 -3.60
C THR A 113 1.37 1.22 -2.94
N ILE A 114 0.86 1.24 -1.70
CA ILE A 114 0.48 0.03 -0.97
C ILE A 114 -0.60 -0.74 -1.73
N ALA A 115 -1.61 -0.05 -2.25
CA ALA A 115 -2.68 -0.66 -3.03
C ALA A 115 -2.17 -1.34 -4.31
N CYS A 116 -1.23 -0.71 -5.03
CA CYS A 116 -0.64 -1.28 -6.24
C CYS A 116 0.22 -2.51 -5.95
N VAL A 117 1.12 -2.44 -4.95
CA VAL A 117 1.93 -3.58 -4.53
C VAL A 117 1.03 -4.72 -4.03
N MET A 118 -0.03 -4.40 -3.30
CA MET A 118 -1.03 -5.38 -2.88
C MET A 118 -1.69 -6.03 -4.10
N ALA A 119 -2.17 -5.26 -5.07
CA ALA A 119 -2.83 -5.78 -6.26
C ALA A 119 -1.88 -6.71 -7.05
N GLU A 120 -0.65 -6.30 -7.29
CA GLU A 120 0.37 -7.13 -7.96
C GLU A 120 0.65 -8.41 -7.17
N SER A 121 0.78 -8.32 -5.85
CA SER A 121 1.04 -9.48 -4.99
C SER A 121 -0.11 -10.49 -4.94
N LEU A 122 -1.32 -10.08 -5.32
CA LEU A 122 -2.48 -10.98 -5.43
C LEU A 122 -2.56 -11.65 -6.81
N VAL A 123 -2.08 -10.97 -7.85
CA VAL A 123 -2.02 -11.51 -9.22
C VAL A 123 -0.84 -12.47 -9.40
N ALA A 124 0.30 -12.19 -8.78
CA ALA A 124 1.52 -13.00 -8.85
C ALA A 124 1.44 -14.33 -8.07
N GLY A 125 0.24 -14.85 -7.82
CA GLY A 125 -0.08 -15.94 -6.90
C GLY A 125 0.71 -17.24 -7.10
N GLY A 126 1.92 -17.29 -6.54
CA GLY A 126 2.39 -18.40 -5.71
C GLY A 126 2.25 -17.97 -4.25
N ASN A 127 1.45 -18.69 -3.46
CA ASN A 127 1.30 -18.44 -2.03
C ASN A 127 2.63 -18.73 -1.31
N TYR A 128 3.50 -17.74 -1.19
CA TYR A 128 4.60 -17.79 -0.24
C TYR A 128 4.07 -17.38 1.13
N GLU A 129 3.61 -18.36 1.91
CA GLU A 129 3.44 -18.18 3.35
C GLU A 129 4.81 -17.89 3.96
N VAL A 130 5.06 -16.63 4.28
CA VAL A 130 6.20 -16.29 5.14
C VAL A 130 5.82 -16.70 6.55
N SER A 131 6.23 -17.91 6.94
CA SER A 131 6.19 -18.37 8.32
C SER A 131 7.25 -17.60 9.11
N LEU A 132 6.84 -16.51 9.75
CA LEU A 132 7.62 -15.86 10.80
C LEU A 132 7.38 -16.63 12.10
N ARG A 133 8.17 -17.69 12.32
CA ARG A 133 8.38 -18.21 13.68
C ARG A 133 9.28 -17.22 14.44
N GLY A 134 8.78 -16.71 15.56
CA GLY A 134 9.58 -16.07 16.60
C GLY A 134 9.11 -14.68 16.98
N PHE A 135 8.34 -14.59 18.07
CA PHE A 135 8.80 -14.03 19.35
C PHE A 135 8.18 -14.85 20.48
#